data_AF-A0A941AEN3-F1
#
_entry.id   AF-A0A941AEN3-F1
#
_cell.length_a   1.000
_cell.length_b   1.000
_cell.length_c   1.000
_cell.angle_alpha   90.00
_cell.angle_beta   90.00
_cell.angle_gamma   90.00
#
_symmetry.space_group_name_H-M   'P 1'
#
loop_
_entity.id
_entity.type
_entity.pdbx_description
1 polymer ?
#
loop_
_entity_poly.entity_id
_entity_poly.type
_entity_poly.pdbx_seq_one_letter_code
_entity_poly.pdbx_strand_id
1 'polypeptide(L)'
;MKIGDVLKPGGRGVIGTASKAGVVNMAVYAVPHIVNAETVAWGMTDGRTWNNVRENPNASYTYFAPGEGFRGARLTLTLARTEDSGEMLAKIRERTAATSPGNPEAVKHVAYFKVTETRPLV
;
A
#
# COMPACT_ATOMS: atom_id res chain seq x y z
N MET A 1 -6.65 5.17 16.12
CA MET A 1 -7.09 6.01 14.98
C MET A 1 -7.65 5.07 13.92
N LYS A 2 -8.87 5.30 13.40
CA LYS A 2 -9.44 4.39 12.38
C LYS A 2 -8.83 4.70 11.01
N ILE A 3 -8.53 3.68 10.21
CA ILE A 3 -7.85 3.83 8.91
C ILE A 3 -8.58 4.83 7.98
N GLY A 4 -9.92 4.73 7.88
CA GLY A 4 -10.73 5.59 7.03
C GLY A 4 -10.76 7.07 7.45
N ASP A 5 -10.45 7.36 8.71
CA ASP A 5 -10.39 8.74 9.19
C ASP A 5 -9.12 9.44 8.70
N VAL A 6 -8.05 8.68 8.46
CA VAL A 6 -6.72 9.23 8.11
C VAL A 6 -6.45 9.25 6.63
N LEU A 7 -6.79 8.17 5.93
CA LEU A 7 -6.47 8.03 4.51
C LEU A 7 -7.44 8.84 3.66
N LYS A 8 -7.01 10.02 3.22
CA LYS A 8 -7.81 10.93 2.37
C LYS A 8 -7.33 10.90 0.90
N PRO A 9 -8.23 11.13 -0.07
CA PRO A 9 -7.83 11.34 -1.46
C PRO A 9 -6.82 12.50 -1.58
N GLY A 10 -5.93 12.44 -2.58
CA GLY A 10 -4.95 13.50 -2.84
C GLY A 10 -3.70 13.50 -1.94
N GLY A 11 -3.62 12.60 -0.94
CA GLY A 11 -2.41 12.42 -0.14
C GLY A 11 -1.34 11.56 -0.83
N ARG A 12 -0.16 11.50 -0.22
CA ARG A 12 1.02 10.78 -0.76
C ARG A 12 1.46 9.67 0.19
N GLY A 13 1.86 8.54 -0.36
CA GLY A 13 2.23 7.34 0.38
C GLY A 13 3.60 6.82 0.03
N VAL A 14 4.33 6.32 1.02
CA VAL A 14 5.56 5.57 0.84
C VAL A 14 5.45 4.26 1.61
N ILE A 15 5.66 3.15 0.93
CA ILE A 15 5.76 1.83 1.55
C ILE A 15 7.22 1.47 1.76
N GLY A 16 7.55 1.06 2.98
CA GLY A 16 8.80 0.45 3.39
C GLY A 16 8.63 -1.05 3.52
N THR A 17 9.59 -1.78 2.96
CA THR A 17 9.67 -3.25 3.00
C THR A 17 11.13 -3.63 3.20
N ALA A 18 11.40 -4.88 3.56
CA ALA A 18 12.77 -5.40 3.63
C ALA A 18 12.82 -6.80 3.08
N SER A 19 13.97 -7.15 2.49
CA SER A 19 14.23 -8.54 2.10
C SER A 19 14.36 -9.46 3.32
N LYS A 20 14.39 -10.78 3.10
CA LYS A 20 14.70 -11.77 4.16
C LYS A 20 16.05 -11.50 4.85
N ALA A 21 17.01 -10.93 4.11
CA ALA A 21 18.33 -10.58 4.62
C ALA A 21 18.37 -9.21 5.31
N GLY A 22 17.22 -8.52 5.44
CA GLY A 22 17.13 -7.21 6.07
C GLY A 22 17.49 -6.04 5.15
N VAL A 23 17.62 -6.24 3.84
CA VAL A 23 17.90 -5.15 2.89
C VAL A 23 16.63 -4.33 2.66
N VAL A 24 16.63 -3.09 3.16
CA VAL A 24 15.47 -2.19 3.15
C VAL A 24 15.20 -1.64 1.75
N ASN A 25 13.92 -1.43 1.46
CA ASN A 25 13.41 -0.80 0.25
C ASN A 25 12.27 0.17 0.59
N MET A 26 12.28 1.35 -0.03
CA MET A 26 11.20 2.33 0.07
C MET A 26 10.68 2.64 -1.34
N ALA A 27 9.37 2.66 -1.52
CA ALA A 27 8.76 2.98 -2.81
C ALA A 27 7.50 3.83 -2.62
N VAL A 28 7.25 4.75 -3.55
CA VAL A 28 6.00 5.53 -3.58
C VAL A 28 4.86 4.60 -3.96
N TYR A 29 3.80 4.59 -3.14
CA TYR A 29 2.59 3.81 -3.39
C TYR A 29 1.36 4.72 -3.24
N ALA A 30 0.33 4.45 -4.05
CA ALA A 30 -0.94 5.14 -3.96
C ALA A 30 -1.64 4.88 -2.60
N VAL A 31 -2.63 5.71 -2.26
CA VAL A 31 -3.52 5.41 -1.11
C VAL A 31 -4.20 4.05 -1.33
N PRO A 32 -4.12 3.11 -0.37
CA PRO A 32 -4.67 1.77 -0.55
C PRO A 32 -6.17 1.78 -0.75
N HIS A 33 -6.68 0.67 -1.28
CA HIS A 33 -8.08 0.33 -1.16
C HIS A 33 -8.35 -0.15 0.27
N ILE A 34 -9.28 0.50 0.97
CA ILE A 34 -9.75 0.03 2.28
C ILE A 34 -10.75 -1.10 2.02
N VAL A 35 -10.42 -2.31 2.45
CA VAL A 35 -11.27 -3.51 2.28
C VAL A 35 -12.25 -3.61 3.44
N ASN A 36 -11.76 -3.38 4.65
CA ASN A 36 -12.56 -3.32 5.88
C ASN A 36 -11.81 -2.51 6.96
N ALA A 37 -12.25 -2.58 8.22
CA ALA A 37 -11.70 -1.80 9.33
C ALA A 37 -10.20 -2.03 9.59
N GLU A 38 -9.66 -3.19 9.22
CA GLU A 38 -8.28 -3.60 9.55
C GLU A 38 -7.50 -4.10 8.32
N THR A 39 -8.12 -4.13 7.14
CA THR A 39 -7.51 -4.69 5.93
C THR A 39 -7.47 -3.65 4.82
N VAL A 40 -6.28 -3.52 4.22
CA VAL A 40 -6.01 -2.64 3.08
C VAL A 40 -5.39 -3.42 1.93
N ALA A 41 -5.59 -2.96 0.71
CA ALA A 41 -5.08 -3.61 -0.50
C ALA A 41 -4.37 -2.63 -1.44
N TRP A 42 -3.29 -3.12 -2.05
CA TRP A 42 -2.56 -2.43 -3.12
C TRP A 42 -2.37 -3.35 -4.33
N GLY A 43 -2.31 -2.71 -5.50
CA GLY A 43 -1.77 -3.34 -6.69
C GLY A 43 -0.25 -3.35 -6.63
N MET A 44 0.34 -4.44 -7.07
CA MET A 44 1.77 -4.65 -7.11
C MET A 44 2.18 -5.08 -8.53
N THR A 45 3.30 -4.54 -9.00
CA THR A 45 4.00 -5.02 -10.19
C THR A 45 5.02 -6.08 -9.79
N ASP A 46 5.73 -6.69 -10.75
CA ASP A 46 6.90 -7.57 -10.51
C ASP A 46 8.13 -6.79 -10.00
N GLY A 47 7.92 -5.91 -9.02
CA GLY A 47 8.93 -5.01 -8.46
C GLY A 47 9.53 -5.51 -7.15
N ARG A 48 10.51 -4.75 -6.64
CA ARG A 48 11.23 -5.09 -5.40
C ARG A 48 10.31 -5.17 -4.17
N THR A 49 9.33 -4.27 -4.06
CA THR A 49 8.34 -4.30 -2.97
C THR A 49 7.58 -5.63 -2.96
N TRP A 50 7.12 -6.10 -4.12
CA TRP A 50 6.42 -7.39 -4.26
C TRP A 50 7.30 -8.57 -3.84
N ASN A 51 8.54 -8.60 -4.34
CA ASN A 51 9.50 -9.66 -4.00
C ASN A 51 9.77 -9.68 -2.49
N ASN A 52 9.99 -8.51 -1.88
CA ASN A 52 10.25 -8.40 -0.44
C ASN A 52 9.07 -8.92 0.40
N VAL A 53 7.83 -8.50 0.11
CA VAL A 53 6.69 -8.88 0.97
C VAL A 53 6.34 -10.36 0.93
N ARG A 54 6.75 -11.06 -0.13
CA ARG A 54 6.60 -12.51 -0.26
C ARG A 54 7.58 -13.31 0.59
N GLU A 55 8.77 -12.78 0.84
CA GLU A 55 9.79 -13.44 1.68
C GLU A 55 9.81 -12.90 3.12
N ASN A 56 9.34 -11.68 3.33
CA ASN A 56 9.18 -11.04 4.64
C ASN A 56 7.84 -10.29 4.65
N PRO A 57 6.79 -10.81 5.31
CA PRO A 57 5.44 -10.27 5.21
C PRO A 57 5.27 -8.89 5.88
N ASN A 58 6.30 -8.36 6.55
CA ASN A 58 6.21 -7.10 7.26
C ASN A 58 6.44 -5.90 6.34
N ALA A 59 5.60 -4.89 6.47
CA ALA A 59 5.75 -3.61 5.79
C ALA A 59 5.37 -2.44 6.71
N SER A 60 5.84 -1.25 6.35
CA SER A 60 5.44 0.01 6.98
C SER A 60 4.94 0.94 5.90
N TYR A 61 3.78 1.55 6.06
CA TYR A 61 3.28 2.55 5.12
C TYR A 61 3.13 3.89 5.80
N THR A 62 3.89 4.87 5.31
CA THR A 62 3.81 6.25 5.76
C THR A 62 2.96 7.04 4.78
N TYR A 63 1.90 7.65 5.29
CA TYR A 63 0.97 8.45 4.51
C TYR A 63 0.94 9.89 5.00
N PHE A 64 1.08 10.82 4.06
CA PHE A 64 0.92 12.25 4.24
C PHE A 64 -0.45 12.64 3.69
N ALA A 65 -1.31 13.15 4.58
CA ALA A 65 -2.61 13.70 4.21
C ALA A 65 -2.44 14.96 3.36
N PRO A 66 -3.38 15.29 2.47
CA PRO A 66 -3.34 16.55 1.74
C PRO A 66 -3.38 17.76 2.69
N GLY A 67 -2.66 18.82 2.34
CA GLY A 67 -2.56 20.06 3.10
C GLY A 67 -1.16 20.32 3.68
N GLU A 68 -1.07 21.33 4.55
CA GLU A 68 0.20 21.74 5.17
C GLU A 68 0.49 20.99 6.49
N GLY A 69 1.77 20.91 6.83
CA GLY A 69 2.29 20.28 8.05
C GLY A 69 2.37 18.76 7.99
N PHE A 70 2.63 18.14 9.15
CA PHE A 70 2.80 16.68 9.28
C PHE A 70 1.50 15.96 9.63
N ARG A 71 0.45 16.19 8.85
CA ARG A 71 -0.82 15.45 8.99
C ARG A 71 -0.73 14.12 8.26
N GLY A 72 -1.12 13.03 8.91
CA GLY A 72 -1.07 11.71 8.30
C GLY A 72 -0.95 10.60 9.32
N ALA A 73 -0.55 9.42 8.86
CA ALA A 73 -0.31 8.27 9.72
C ALA A 73 0.82 7.38 9.21
N ARG A 74 1.34 6.60 10.14
CA ARG A 74 2.18 5.43 9.90
C ARG A 74 1.36 4.18 10.19
N LEU A 75 1.26 3.30 9.21
CA LEU A 75 0.62 1.99 9.33
C LEU A 75 1.70 0.93 9.45
N THR A 76 1.61 0.08 10.47
CA THR A 76 2.39 -1.15 10.56
C THR A 76 1.54 -2.26 9.92
N LEU A 77 2.13 -3.00 8.98
CA LEU A 77 1.41 -3.89 8.08
C LEU A 77 2.00 -5.30 8.10
N THR A 78 1.13 -6.30 7.98
CA THR A 78 1.53 -7.70 7.71
C THR A 78 0.74 -8.22 6.53
N LEU A 79 1.44 -8.77 5.52
CA LEU A 79 0.84 -9.39 4.35
C LEU A 79 -0.05 -10.55 4.81
N ALA A 80 -1.31 -10.53 4.42
CA ALA A 80 -2.31 -11.51 4.81
C ALA A 80 -2.60 -12.51 3.69
N ARG A 81 -2.73 -12.02 2.45
CA ARG A 81 -3.02 -12.83 1.27
C ARG A 81 -2.72 -12.04 0.00
N THR A 82 -2.67 -12.75 -1.12
CA THR A 82 -2.47 -12.17 -2.45
C THR A 82 -3.48 -12.73 -3.44
N GLU A 83 -3.76 -11.98 -4.50
CA GLU A 83 -4.56 -12.43 -5.64
C GLU A 83 -3.87 -12.01 -6.94
N ASP A 84 -3.89 -12.87 -7.95
CA ASP A 84 -3.31 -12.60 -9.28
C ASP A 84 -4.40 -12.39 -10.35
N SER A 85 -5.66 -12.39 -9.93
CA SER A 85 -6.85 -12.20 -10.75
C SER A 85 -8.03 -11.75 -9.90
N GLY A 86 -9.14 -11.33 -10.52
CA GLY A 86 -10.38 -10.98 -9.83
C GLY A 86 -10.72 -9.48 -9.86
N GLU A 87 -11.86 -9.15 -9.25
CA GLU A 87 -12.47 -7.81 -9.33
C GLU A 87 -11.58 -6.71 -8.73
N MET A 88 -10.87 -7.01 -7.64
CA MET A 88 -9.98 -6.03 -7.02
C MET A 88 -8.81 -5.67 -7.93
N LEU A 89 -8.23 -6.65 -8.64
CA LEU A 89 -7.16 -6.39 -9.60
C LEU A 89 -7.66 -5.49 -10.74
N ALA A 90 -8.82 -5.82 -11.30
CA ALA A 90 -9.45 -5.01 -12.35
C ALA A 90 -9.70 -3.56 -11.88
N LYS A 91 -10.26 -3.38 -10.67
CA LYS A 91 -10.51 -2.07 -10.07
C LYS A 91 -9.24 -1.26 -9.85
N ILE A 92 -8.15 -1.90 -9.44
CA ILE A 92 -6.87 -1.22 -9.23
C ILE A 92 -6.24 -0.82 -10.57
N ARG A 93 -6.34 -1.65 -11.61
CA ARG A 93 -5.88 -1.31 -12.97
C ARG A 93 -6.66 -0.14 -13.54
N GLU A 94 -7.99 -0.14 -13.42
CA GLU A 94 -8.84 0.98 -13.84
C GLU A 94 -8.42 2.29 -13.16
N ARG A 95 -8.24 2.27 -11.82
CA ARG A 95 -7.75 3.43 -11.09
C ARG A 95 -6.36 3.87 -11.53
N THR A 96 -5.47 2.92 -11.83
CA THR A 96 -4.11 3.21 -12.31
C THR A 96 -4.17 3.91 -13.68
N ALA A 97 -5.00 3.42 -14.60
CA ALA A 97 -5.21 4.02 -15.91
C ALA A 97 -5.72 5.46 -15.82
N ALA A 98 -6.58 5.75 -14.84
CA ALA A 98 -7.16 7.07 -14.64
C ALA A 98 -6.21 8.08 -13.94
N THR A 99 -5.19 7.61 -13.20
CA THR A 99 -4.43 8.47 -12.28
C THR A 99 -2.92 8.45 -12.50
N SER A 100 -2.40 7.54 -13.32
CA SER A 100 -0.97 7.38 -13.58
C SER A 100 -0.72 7.28 -15.08
N PRO A 101 0.35 7.90 -15.61
CA PRO A 101 0.78 7.68 -16.99
C PRO A 101 1.40 6.29 -17.21
N GLY A 102 1.56 5.48 -16.15
CA GLY A 102 2.12 4.13 -16.23
C GLY A 102 1.17 3.12 -16.88
N ASN A 103 1.72 1.99 -17.32
CA ASN A 103 0.94 0.89 -17.89
C ASN A 103 0.13 0.17 -16.78
N PRO A 104 -1.21 0.22 -16.80
CA PRO A 104 -2.04 -0.49 -15.81
C PRO A 104 -1.82 -2.01 -15.81
N GLU A 105 -1.52 -2.60 -16.97
CA GLU A 105 -1.25 -4.04 -17.11
C GLU A 105 0.05 -4.48 -16.43
N ALA A 106 0.92 -3.54 -16.06
CA ALA A 106 2.09 -3.85 -15.24
C ALA A 106 1.69 -4.28 -13.81
N VAL A 107 0.49 -3.90 -13.34
CA VAL A 107 -0.07 -4.36 -12.06
C VAL A 107 -0.57 -5.79 -12.26
N LYS A 108 0.12 -6.75 -11.66
CA LYS A 108 -0.17 -8.19 -11.83
C LYS A 108 -0.74 -8.84 -10.58
N HIS A 109 -0.48 -8.24 -9.42
CA HIS A 109 -0.86 -8.83 -8.13
C HIS A 109 -1.63 -7.82 -7.31
N VAL A 110 -2.54 -8.32 -6.48
CA VAL A 110 -3.13 -7.59 -5.37
C VAL A 110 -2.56 -8.15 -4.09
N ALA A 111 -1.99 -7.28 -3.26
CA ALA A 111 -1.49 -7.64 -1.95
C ALA A 111 -2.41 -7.05 -0.87
N TYR A 112 -2.98 -7.92 -0.04
CA TYR A 112 -3.83 -7.56 1.08
C TYR A 112 -3.03 -7.59 2.36
N PHE A 113 -3.03 -6.48 3.10
CA PHE A 113 -2.32 -6.36 4.36
C PHE A 113 -3.31 -6.15 5.50
N LYS A 114 -3.04 -6.83 6.62
CA LYS A 114 -3.61 -6.46 7.92
C LYS A 114 -2.85 -5.25 8.45
N VAL A 115 -3.59 -4.26 8.93
CA VAL A 115 -3.05 -3.12 9.67
C VAL A 115 -2.97 -3.49 11.14
N THR A 116 -1.77 -3.79 11.61
CA THR A 116 -1.54 -4.22 13.00
C THR A 116 -1.40 -3.03 13.96
N GLU A 117 -1.05 -1.86 13.42
CA GLU A 117 -0.88 -0.63 14.21
C GLU A 117 -1.13 0.59 13.33
N THR A 118 -1.72 1.64 13.90
CA THR A 118 -1.86 2.96 13.28
C THR A 118 -1.35 4.02 14.23
N ARG A 119 -0.33 4.75 13.81
CA ARG A 119 0.30 5.83 14.61
C ARG A 119 0.21 7.18 13.89
N PRO A 120 0.22 8.30 14.62
CA PRO A 120 0.47 9.62 14.03
C PRO A 120 1.77 9.66 13.24
N LEU A 121 1.84 10.62 12.31
CA LEU A 121 3.01 10.81 11.45
C LEU A 121 4.24 11.25 12.25
N VAL A 122 4.03 12.12 13.24
CA VAL A 122 5.01 12.61 14.23
C VAL A 122 4.48 12.44 15.64
#